data_AF-A0A1X2H1D7-F1
#
_entry.id   AF-A0A1X2H1D7-F1
#
_cell.length_a   1.000
_cell.length_b   1.000
_cell.length_c   1.000
_cell.angle_alpha   90.00
_cell.angle_beta   90.00
_cell.angle_gamma   90.00
#
_symmetry.space_group_name_H-M   'P 1'
#
loop_
_entity.id
_entity.type
_entity.pdbx_description
1 polymer ?
#
loop_
_entity_poly.entity_id
_entity_poly.type
_entity_poly.pdbx_seq_one_letter_code
_entity_poly.pdbx_strand_id
1 'polypeptide(L)'
;MSASGPHSLLTHRNNPASAMELRILEAVVQDCPTVKASIPYLAKICQIVDQDSPPETRARAHVRLANAYFKTQQFIQCEASLTHAVKLYEKSDNNNNDNGEELDQAYAQLRDCYDALGKRQLAEHIETRRQKRLES
;
A
#
# COMPACT_ATOMS: atom_id res chain seq x y z
N MET A 1 -5.49 29.42 -37.38
CA MET A 1 -5.93 28.27 -36.57
C MET A 1 -4.72 27.38 -36.35
N SER A 2 -4.13 27.39 -35.15
CA SER A 2 -3.16 26.37 -34.74
C SER A 2 -3.33 26.17 -33.23
N ALA A 3 -3.96 25.06 -32.88
CA ALA A 3 -4.16 24.65 -31.50
C ALA A 3 -2.83 24.13 -30.96
N SER A 4 -2.30 24.77 -29.91
CA SER A 4 -1.20 24.24 -29.11
C SER A 4 -1.66 22.94 -28.45
N GLY A 5 -1.03 21.82 -28.83
CA GLY A 5 -1.27 20.52 -28.21
C GLY A 5 -0.85 20.52 -26.73
N PRO A 6 -1.53 19.76 -25.86
CA PRO A 6 -1.17 19.68 -24.45
C PRO A 6 0.22 19.04 -24.35
N HIS A 7 1.15 19.76 -23.71
CA HIS A 7 2.45 19.23 -23.34
C HIS A 7 2.22 18.01 -22.44
N SER A 8 2.47 16.82 -22.98
CA SER A 8 2.72 15.64 -22.16
C SER A 8 4.01 15.91 -21.40
N LEU A 9 3.87 16.42 -20.17
CA LEU A 9 4.95 16.41 -19.20
C LEU A 9 5.32 14.95 -19.00
N LEU A 10 6.43 14.54 -19.62
CA LEU A 10 7.13 13.31 -19.30
C LEU A 10 7.44 13.36 -17.81
N THR A 11 6.58 12.74 -17.01
CA THR A 11 6.73 12.60 -15.57
C THR A 11 8.08 11.94 -15.33
N HIS A 12 9.01 12.75 -14.81
CA HIS A 12 10.36 12.34 -14.53
C HIS A 12 10.30 11.23 -13.49
N ARG A 13 10.49 9.99 -13.96
CA ARG A 13 10.44 8.72 -13.22
C ARG A 13 11.37 8.64 -11.99
N ASN A 14 12.09 9.71 -11.65
CA ASN A 14 12.99 9.83 -10.51
C ASN A 14 13.21 11.32 -10.14
N ASN A 15 12.23 11.97 -9.50
CA ASN A 15 12.45 13.32 -8.95
C ASN A 15 13.41 13.23 -7.74
N PRO A 16 14.61 13.83 -7.79
CA PRO A 16 15.56 13.77 -6.67
C PRO A 16 15.02 14.42 -5.39
N ALA A 17 14.11 15.39 -5.50
CA ALA A 17 13.45 16.00 -4.36
C ALA A 17 12.54 14.99 -3.65
N SER A 18 11.73 14.24 -4.40
CA SER A 18 10.87 13.18 -3.84
C SER A 18 11.68 12.08 -3.16
N ALA A 19 12.85 11.71 -3.73
CA ALA A 19 13.74 10.72 -3.12
C ALA A 19 14.36 11.21 -1.79
N MET A 20 14.74 12.49 -1.72
CA MET A 20 15.20 13.10 -0.47
C MET A 20 14.08 13.19 0.56
N GLU A 21 12.88 13.60 0.15
CA GLU A 21 11.70 13.69 1.01
C GLU A 21 11.35 12.32 1.60
N LEU A 22 11.34 11.26 0.79
CA LEU A 22 11.12 9.88 1.27
C LEU A 22 12.15 9.47 2.32
N ARG A 23 13.44 9.76 2.12
CA ARG A 23 14.49 9.44 3.09
C ARG A 23 14.28 10.13 4.43
N ILE A 24 13.89 11.41 4.40
CA ILE A 24 13.60 12.18 5.61
C ILE A 24 12.37 11.60 6.32
N LEU A 25 11.30 11.32 5.59
CA LEU A 25 10.08 10.75 6.15
C LEU A 25 10.32 9.37 6.77
N GLU A 26 11.12 8.51 6.13
CA GLU A 26 11.50 7.21 6.68
C GLU A 26 12.27 7.34 8.00
N ALA A 27 13.23 8.26 8.08
CA ALA A 27 13.95 8.53 9.32
C ALA A 27 13.00 9.02 10.44
N VAL A 28 12.08 9.93 10.12
CA VAL A 28 11.09 10.42 11.08
C VAL A 28 10.15 9.30 11.56
N VAL A 29 9.75 8.38 10.67
CA VAL A 29 8.94 7.22 11.06
C VAL A 29 9.67 6.31 12.04
N GLN A 30 10.98 6.12 11.87
CA GLN A 30 11.81 5.33 12.79
C GLN A 30 11.95 5.98 14.16
N ASP A 31 12.05 7.32 14.20
CA ASP A 31 12.22 8.09 15.45
C ASP A 31 10.90 8.44 16.16
N CYS A 32 9.75 8.05 15.59
CA CYS A 32 8.46 8.34 16.19
C CYS A 32 8.28 7.61 17.54
N PRO A 33 7.89 8.31 18.63
CA PRO A 33 7.74 7.72 19.95
C PRO A 33 6.54 6.76 20.04
N THR A 34 5.59 6.85 19.11
CA THR A 34 4.42 5.98 19.05
C THR A 34 4.04 5.65 17.61
N VAL A 35 3.39 4.50 17.41
CA VAL A 35 2.83 4.13 16.10
C VAL A 35 1.85 5.19 15.60
N LYS A 36 1.01 5.75 16.48
CA LYS A 36 0.06 6.81 16.12
C LYS A 36 0.76 8.08 15.59
N ALA A 37 1.91 8.45 16.15
CA ALA A 37 2.70 9.59 15.68
C ALA A 37 3.29 9.35 14.28
N SER A 38 3.55 8.10 13.91
CA SER A 38 4.12 7.75 12.59
C SER A 38 3.12 7.85 11.43
N ILE A 39 1.81 7.75 11.70
CA ILE A 39 0.74 7.71 10.69
C ILE A 39 0.78 8.86 9.67
N PRO A 40 0.85 10.15 10.04
CA PRO A 40 0.88 11.22 9.05
C PRO A 40 2.09 11.12 8.10
N TYR A 41 3.24 10.67 8.59
CA TYR A 41 4.45 10.48 7.78
C TYR A 41 4.32 9.27 6.85
N LEU A 42 3.76 8.15 7.34
CA LEU A 42 3.43 6.99 6.52
C LEU A 42 2.42 7.35 5.41
N ALA A 43 1.40 8.14 5.73
CA ALA A 43 0.43 8.61 4.74
C ALA A 43 1.08 9.51 3.68
N LYS A 44 2.03 10.37 4.08
CA LYS A 44 2.80 11.18 3.13
C LYS A 44 3.73 10.33 2.26
N ILE A 45 4.37 9.30 2.82
CA ILE A 45 5.15 8.33 2.05
C ILE A 45 4.27 7.69 0.97
N CYS A 46 3.07 7.18 1.33
CA CYS A 46 2.10 6.63 0.38
C CYS A 46 1.79 7.61 -0.76
N GLN A 47 1.50 8.88 -0.44
CA GLN A 47 1.22 9.90 -1.46
C GLN A 47 2.38 10.11 -2.45
N ILE A 48 3.63 10.10 -1.98
CA ILE A 48 4.81 10.28 -2.84
C ILE A 48 5.04 9.04 -3.70
N VAL A 49 4.98 7.84 -3.11
CA VAL A 49 5.22 6.61 -3.87
C VAL A 49 4.12 6.33 -4.88
N ASP A 50 2.88 6.77 -4.62
CA ASP A 50 1.74 6.59 -5.53
C ASP A 50 1.92 7.31 -6.87
N GLN A 51 2.73 8.37 -6.93
CA GLN A 51 2.97 9.17 -8.13
C GLN A 51 3.88 8.44 -9.14
N ASP A 52 5.04 7.94 -8.70
CA ASP A 52 6.10 7.51 -9.62
C ASP A 52 6.77 6.17 -9.25
N SER A 53 6.36 5.51 -8.16
CA SER A 53 7.01 4.26 -7.74
C SER A 53 6.41 2.99 -8.37
N PRO A 54 7.19 1.90 -8.48
CA PRO A 54 6.68 0.60 -8.90
C PRO A 54 5.51 0.11 -8.02
N PRO A 55 4.58 -0.71 -8.55
CA PRO A 55 3.45 -1.20 -7.77
C PRO A 55 3.86 -1.95 -6.48
N GLU A 56 4.97 -2.70 -6.46
CA GLU A 56 5.47 -3.34 -5.22
C GLU A 56 5.79 -2.31 -4.13
N THR A 57 6.49 -1.23 -4.49
CA THR A 57 6.90 -0.21 -3.53
C THR A 57 5.69 0.51 -2.95
N ARG A 58 4.71 0.82 -3.81
CA ARG A 58 3.42 1.37 -3.40
C ARG A 58 2.69 0.41 -2.47
N ALA A 59 2.58 -0.87 -2.85
CA ALA A 59 1.90 -1.89 -2.05
C ALA A 59 2.53 -2.03 -0.66
N ARG A 60 3.86 -2.12 -0.57
CA ARG A 60 4.60 -2.18 0.69
C ARG A 60 4.35 -0.95 1.57
N ALA A 61 4.33 0.25 0.99
CA ALA A 61 4.03 1.48 1.74
C ALA A 61 2.60 1.44 2.32
N HIS A 62 1.62 1.02 1.51
CA HIS A 62 0.23 0.89 1.94
C HIS A 62 0.05 -0.20 3.02
N VAL A 63 0.77 -1.32 2.96
CA VAL A 63 0.79 -2.33 4.04
C VAL A 63 1.35 -1.74 5.34
N ARG A 64 2.45 -0.98 5.28
CA ARG A 64 3.02 -0.33 6.47
C ARG A 64 2.05 0.66 7.10
N LEU A 65 1.38 1.47 6.28
CA LEU A 65 0.35 2.40 6.73
C LEU A 65 -0.84 1.66 7.35
N ALA A 66 -1.32 0.59 6.71
CA ALA A 66 -2.38 -0.24 7.23
C ALA A 66 -2.04 -0.86 8.60
N ASN A 67 -0.82 -1.36 8.76
CA ASN A 67 -0.36 -1.90 10.04
C ASN A 67 -0.39 -0.85 11.15
N ALA A 68 -0.04 0.40 10.84
CA ALA A 68 -0.16 1.50 11.79
C ALA A 68 -1.62 1.80 12.14
N TYR A 69 -2.52 1.78 11.16
CA TYR A 69 -3.96 1.91 11.39
C TYR A 69 -4.53 0.77 12.23
N PHE A 70 -4.17 -0.48 11.94
CA PHE A 70 -4.62 -1.65 12.69
C PHE A 70 -4.19 -1.57 14.17
N LYS A 71 -2.91 -1.28 14.42
CA LYS A 71 -2.36 -1.12 15.79
C LYS A 71 -3.01 0.02 16.57
N THR A 72 -3.57 1.00 15.87
CA THR A 72 -4.29 2.13 16.48
C THR A 72 -5.81 1.97 16.42
N GLN A 73 -6.30 0.78 16.07
CA GLN A 73 -7.72 0.42 15.97
C GLN A 73 -8.52 1.27 14.97
N GLN A 74 -7.83 1.86 13.98
CA GLN A 74 -8.42 2.61 12.87
C GLN A 74 -8.77 1.66 11.72
N PHE A 75 -9.70 0.74 11.98
CA PHE A 75 -9.95 -0.41 11.09
C PHE A 75 -10.52 -0.02 9.71
N ILE A 76 -11.26 1.09 9.60
CA ILE A 76 -11.79 1.56 8.31
C ILE A 76 -10.63 2.03 7.40
N GLN A 77 -9.69 2.80 7.95
CA GLN A 77 -8.50 3.23 7.21
C GLN A 77 -7.58 2.06 6.89
N CYS A 78 -7.45 1.10 7.81
CA CYS A 78 -6.72 -0.15 7.59
C CYS A 78 -7.28 -0.94 6.40
N GLU A 79 -8.61 -1.15 6.37
CA GLU A 79 -9.31 -1.83 5.27
C GLU A 79 -9.01 -1.15 3.92
N ALA A 80 -9.11 0.17 3.86
CA ALA A 80 -8.87 0.94 2.64
C ALA A 80 -7.42 0.76 2.14
N SER A 81 -6.44 0.90 3.03
CA SER A 81 -5.01 0.74 2.69
C SER A 81 -4.66 -0.70 2.27
N LEU A 82 -5.15 -1.72 2.98
CA LEU A 82 -4.91 -3.13 2.62
C LEU A 82 -5.59 -3.51 1.30
N THR A 83 -6.82 -3.05 1.08
CA THR A 83 -7.52 -3.28 -0.20
C THR A 83 -6.73 -2.68 -1.37
N HIS A 84 -6.13 -1.51 -1.17
CA HIS A 84 -5.27 -0.90 -2.18
C HIS A 84 -3.97 -1.69 -2.40
N ALA A 85 -3.30 -2.10 -1.32
CA ALA A 85 -2.08 -2.90 -1.38
C ALA A 85 -2.28 -4.24 -2.09
N VAL A 86 -3.33 -4.99 -1.75
CA VAL A 86 -3.67 -6.28 -2.39
C VAL A 86 -3.86 -6.10 -3.89
N LYS A 87 -4.60 -5.08 -4.33
CA LYS A 87 -4.80 -4.79 -5.76
C LYS A 87 -3.49 -4.48 -6.49
N LEU A 88 -2.57 -3.77 -5.83
CA LEU A 88 -1.26 -3.45 -6.40
C LEU A 88 -0.39 -4.70 -6.54
N TYR A 89 -0.34 -5.54 -5.49
CA TYR A 89 0.38 -6.81 -5.53
C TYR A 89 -0.16 -7.76 -6.59
N GLU A 90 -1.49 -7.94 -6.68
CA GLU A 90 -2.11 -8.77 -7.72
C GLU A 90 -1.77 -8.30 -9.13
N LYS A 91 -1.69 -6.98 -9.34
CA LYS A 91 -1.29 -6.41 -10.63
C LYS A 91 0.19 -6.66 -10.94
N SER A 92 1.05 -6.66 -9.93
CA SER A 92 2.48 -6.96 -10.07
C SER A 92 2.75 -8.46 -10.26
N ASP A 93 1.99 -9.33 -9.59
CA ASP A 93 2.10 -10.79 -9.67
C ASP A 93 1.84 -11.30 -11.10
N ASN A 94 0.83 -10.72 -11.77
CA ASN A 94 0.55 -10.97 -13.18
C ASN A 94 1.71 -10.59 -14.13
N ASN A 95 2.69 -9.82 -13.67
CA ASN A 95 3.88 -9.43 -14.43
C ASN A 95 5.12 -10.28 -14.10
N ASN A 96 4.96 -11.47 -13.49
CA ASN A 96 6.05 -12.39 -13.10
C ASN A 96 7.00 -11.84 -12.00
N ASN A 97 6.52 -10.95 -11.12
CA ASN A 97 7.31 -10.55 -9.94
C ASN A 97 7.01 -11.48 -8.76
N ASP A 98 8.07 -12.00 -8.14
CA ASP A 98 8.02 -12.87 -6.96
C ASP A 98 7.61 -12.10 -5.70
N ASN A 99 6.33 -11.76 -5.61
CA ASN A 99 5.70 -11.12 -4.44
C ASN A 99 4.76 -12.11 -3.72
N GLY A 100 5.05 -13.41 -3.84
CA GLY A 100 4.24 -14.51 -3.29
C GLY A 100 3.90 -14.29 -1.82
N GLU A 101 4.95 -14.07 -1.03
CA GLU A 101 4.89 -13.94 0.41
C GLU A 101 4.23 -12.63 0.87
N GLU A 102 4.59 -11.48 0.27
CA GLU A 102 4.01 -10.21 0.71
C GLU A 102 2.52 -10.08 0.37
N LEU A 103 2.09 -10.64 -0.77
CA LEU A 103 0.67 -10.70 -1.11
C LEU A 103 -0.08 -11.64 -0.15
N ASP A 104 0.52 -12.78 0.21
CA ASP A 104 -0.06 -13.70 1.21
C ASP A 104 -0.24 -13.02 2.58
N GLN A 105 0.77 -12.28 3.05
CA GLN A 105 0.70 -11.48 4.27
C GLN A 105 -0.37 -10.38 4.18
N ALA A 106 -0.48 -9.69 3.04
CA ALA A 106 -1.49 -8.66 2.84
C ALA A 106 -2.91 -9.25 2.88
N TYR A 107 -3.13 -10.44 2.33
CA TYR A 107 -4.41 -11.15 2.44
C TYR A 107 -4.74 -11.52 3.90
N ALA A 108 -3.77 -12.07 4.64
CA ALA A 108 -3.96 -12.42 6.05
C ALA A 108 -4.33 -11.18 6.89
N GLN A 109 -3.60 -10.08 6.72
CA GLN A 109 -3.91 -8.82 7.43
C GLN A 109 -5.28 -8.26 7.05
N LEU A 110 -5.70 -8.38 5.79
CA LEU A 110 -7.01 -7.89 5.34
C LEU A 110 -8.14 -8.75 5.92
N ARG A 111 -7.94 -10.06 6.03
CA ARG A 111 -8.86 -10.96 6.75
C ARG A 111 -9.01 -10.54 8.21
N ASP A 112 -7.89 -10.37 8.92
CA ASP A 112 -7.91 -9.96 10.33
C ASP A 112 -8.63 -8.60 10.50
N CYS A 113 -8.42 -7.69 9.56
CA CYS A 113 -9.12 -6.40 9.54
C CYS A 113 -10.64 -6.56 9.32
N TYR A 114 -11.08 -7.46 8.44
CA TYR A 114 -12.50 -7.75 8.25
C TYR A 114 -13.13 -8.41 9.48
N ASP A 115 -12.42 -9.33 10.13
CA ASP A 115 -12.88 -9.94 11.37
C ASP A 115 -13.03 -8.90 12.49
N ALA A 116 -12.06 -7.99 12.63
CA ALA A 116 -12.13 -6.88 13.59
C ALA A 116 -13.31 -5.91 13.30
N LEU A 117 -13.70 -5.75 12.03
CA LEU A 117 -14.87 -4.98 11.61
C LEU A 117 -16.19 -5.75 11.71
N GLY A 118 -16.17 -7.05 12.06
CA GLY A 118 -17.35 -7.91 12.08
C GLY A 118 -17.86 -8.31 10.68
N LYS A 119 -17.07 -8.07 9.62
CA LYS A 119 -17.42 -8.34 8.22
C LYS A 119 -17.05 -9.78 7.81
N ARG A 120 -17.59 -10.78 8.52
CA ARG A 120 -17.23 -12.21 8.36
C ARG A 120 -17.29 -12.72 6.92
N GLN A 121 -18.32 -12.36 6.16
CA GLN A 121 -18.45 -12.78 4.76
C GLN A 121 -17.29 -12.29 3.89
N LEU A 122 -16.75 -11.09 4.16
CA LEU A 122 -15.60 -10.58 3.44
C LEU A 122 -14.30 -11.25 3.90
N ALA A 123 -14.18 -11.58 5.18
CA ALA A 123 -13.07 -12.37 5.72
C ALA A 123 -12.99 -13.77 5.07
N GLU A 124 -14.13 -14.45 4.94
CA GLU A 124 -14.21 -15.75 4.25
C GLU A 124 -13.90 -15.64 2.76
N HIS A 125 -14.43 -14.60 2.10
CA HIS A 125 -14.18 -14.36 0.69
C HIS A 125 -12.69 -14.10 0.41
N ILE A 126 -12.02 -13.29 1.23
CA ILE A 126 -10.60 -12.98 1.02
C ILE A 126 -9.71 -14.21 1.31
N GLU A 127 -10.06 -15.02 2.31
CA GLU A 127 -9.37 -16.28 2.61
C GLU A 127 -9.53 -17.30 1.47
N THR A 128 -10.73 -17.43 0.92
CA THR A 128 -10.98 -18.29 -0.25
C THR A 128 -10.14 -17.86 -1.45
N ARG A 129 -10.01 -16.54 -1.66
CA ARG A 129 -9.19 -15.99 -2.75
C ARG A 129 -7.70 -16.25 -2.54
N ARG A 130 -7.21 -16.14 -1.29
CA ARG A 130 -5.85 -16.47 -0.90
C ARG A 130 -5.52 -17.95 -1.15
N GLN A 131 -6.39 -18.86 -0.73
CA GLN A 131 -6.19 -20.31 -0.90
C GLN A 131 -6.12 -20.72 -2.37
N LYS A 132 -7.05 -20.25 -3.21
CA LYS A 132 -7.04 -20.53 -4.65
C LYS A 132 -5.73 -20.15 -5.34
N ARG A 133 -5.06 -19.09 -4.85
CA ARG A 133 -3.76 -18.66 -5.39
C ARG A 133 -2.63 -19.60 -4.96
N LEU A 134 -2.62 -20.09 -3.73
CA LEU A 134 -1.61 -21.04 -3.24
C LEU A 134 -1.70 -22.42 -3.92
N GLU A 135 -2.86 -22.75 -4.46
CA GLU A 135 -3.12 -23.99 -5.19
C GLU A 135 -2.82 -23.91 -6.70
N SER A 136 -2.54 -22.70 -7.22
CA SER A 136 -2.26 -22.44 -8.65
C SER A 136 -0.76 -22.40 -8.94
#